data_AF-A0AAP9ECB8-F1
#
_entry.id   AF-A0AAP9ECB8-F1
#
_cell.length_a   1.000
_cell.length_b   1.000
_cell.length_c   1.000
_cell.angle_alpha   90.00
_cell.angle_beta   90.00
_cell.angle_gamma   90.00
#
_symmetry.space_group_name_H-M   'P 1'
#
loop_
_entity.id
_entity.type
_entity.pdbx_description
1 polymer ?
#
loop_
_entity_poly.entity_id
_entity_poly.type
_entity_poly.pdbx_seq_one_letter_code
_entity_poly.pdbx_strand_id
1 'polypeptide(L)'
;MSLFDFFKKKATNTTPEPAPVTDDTPITWENTTDPDDFFEGYQAAVQALTDAGKHAAAETLRANEPALQLAFIERFEVKTRADIANISDLDARTAAVIDAVSTVRRYNRHMSVAVRARLAQAKKNLIGE
;
A
#
# COMPACT_ATOMS: atom_id res chain seq x y z
N MET A 1 -65.67 10.21 6.84
CA MET A 1 -65.34 10.23 5.41
C MET A 1 -63.85 10.00 5.27
N SER A 2 -63.47 8.89 4.63
CA SER A 2 -62.10 8.40 4.51
C SER A 2 -61.43 9.06 3.30
N LEU A 3 -60.39 9.85 3.53
CA LEU A 3 -59.53 10.45 2.50
C LEU A 3 -58.52 9.40 2.03
N PHE A 4 -58.98 8.51 1.14
CA PHE A 4 -58.10 7.68 0.33
C PHE A 4 -57.57 8.49 -0.87
N ASP A 5 -56.40 8.06 -1.33
CA ASP A 5 -55.82 8.28 -2.66
C ASP A 5 -55.04 9.56 -2.91
N PHE A 6 -53.84 9.67 -2.31
CA PHE A 6 -52.72 10.28 -3.01
C PHE A 6 -51.41 9.64 -2.54
N PHE A 7 -50.52 9.30 -3.49
CA PHE A 7 -49.21 8.65 -3.32
C PHE A 7 -49.16 7.11 -3.32
N LYS A 8 -49.69 6.51 -4.39
CA LYS A 8 -48.95 5.43 -5.06
C LYS A 8 -47.73 6.03 -5.76
N LYS A 9 -46.57 6.08 -5.08
CA LYS A 9 -45.28 6.17 -5.76
C LYS A 9 -44.41 5.05 -5.22
N LYS A 10 -44.13 4.04 -6.06
CA LYS A 10 -43.17 2.98 -5.77
C LYS A 10 -41.86 3.65 -5.34
N ALA A 11 -41.45 3.44 -4.09
CA ALA A 11 -40.10 3.74 -3.66
C ALA A 11 -39.18 2.77 -4.40
N THR A 12 -38.45 3.27 -5.39
CA THR A 12 -37.31 2.56 -5.95
C THR A 12 -36.28 2.49 -4.83
N ASN A 13 -36.13 1.32 -4.19
CA ASN A 13 -34.96 1.01 -3.38
C ASN A 13 -33.76 0.94 -4.32
N THR A 14 -33.19 2.09 -4.68
CA THR A 14 -31.79 2.15 -5.10
C THR A 14 -30.97 1.91 -3.84
N THR A 15 -30.51 0.67 -3.66
CA THR A 15 -29.32 0.38 -2.86
C THR A 15 -28.26 1.40 -3.28
N PRO A 16 -27.73 2.23 -2.37
CA PRO A 16 -26.56 3.02 -2.70
C PRO A 16 -25.47 2.03 -3.05
N GLU A 17 -25.05 2.02 -4.31
CA GLU A 17 -23.78 1.46 -4.71
C GLU A 17 -22.73 2.06 -3.76
N PRO A 18 -21.90 1.23 -3.09
CA PRO A 18 -20.87 1.75 -2.21
C PRO A 18 -20.02 2.67 -3.07
N ALA A 19 -20.11 3.98 -2.81
CA ALA A 19 -19.23 4.94 -3.41
C ALA A 19 -17.80 4.42 -3.18
N PRO A 20 -16.95 4.37 -4.22
CA PRO A 20 -15.56 4.07 -3.99
C PRO A 20 -15.08 5.07 -2.94
N VAL A 21 -14.65 4.54 -1.79
CA VAL A 21 -13.94 5.34 -0.80
C VAL A 21 -12.61 5.64 -1.47
N THR A 22 -12.57 6.69 -2.28
CA THR A 22 -11.32 7.37 -2.59
C THR A 22 -10.90 7.97 -1.27
N ASP A 23 -9.99 7.27 -0.60
CA ASP A 23 -9.25 7.81 0.52
C ASP A 23 -8.52 9.05 -0.04
N ASP A 24 -9.12 10.24 0.10
CA ASP A 24 -8.59 11.53 -0.37
C ASP A 24 -7.32 11.95 0.41
N THR A 25 -6.70 11.01 1.13
CA THR A 25 -5.42 11.21 1.78
C THR A 25 -4.35 11.48 0.71
N PRO A 26 -3.65 12.63 0.78
CA PRO A 26 -2.56 12.90 -0.14
C PRO A 26 -1.51 11.78 -0.09
N ILE A 27 -1.07 11.30 -1.25
CA ILE A 27 0.02 10.34 -1.33
C ILE A 27 1.31 11.06 -0.89
N THR A 28 1.97 10.47 0.10
CA THR A 28 3.27 10.85 0.63
C THR A 28 4.20 9.63 0.56
N TRP A 29 5.48 9.83 0.88
CA TRP A 29 6.41 8.71 1.00
C TRP A 29 5.98 7.69 2.08
N GLU A 30 5.18 8.10 3.08
CA GLU A 30 4.78 7.22 4.19
C GLU A 30 3.68 6.23 3.82
N ASN A 31 2.77 6.62 2.91
CA ASN A 31 1.60 5.83 2.51
C ASN A 31 1.66 5.33 1.06
N THR A 32 2.71 5.68 0.30
CA THR A 32 2.93 5.17 -1.05
C THR A 32 3.08 3.64 -1.08
N THR A 33 2.88 3.10 -2.28
CA THR A 33 3.15 1.70 -2.66
C THR A 33 4.33 1.59 -3.64
N ASP A 34 4.85 2.72 -4.11
CA ASP A 34 6.04 2.78 -4.95
C ASP A 34 7.30 2.64 -4.07
N PRO A 35 8.21 1.69 -4.36
CA PRO A 35 9.41 1.50 -3.57
C PRO A 35 10.35 2.70 -3.62
N ASP A 36 10.50 3.35 -4.78
CA ASP A 36 11.44 4.46 -4.93
C ASP A 36 10.96 5.66 -4.12
N ASP A 37 9.67 6.00 -4.21
CA ASP A 37 9.06 7.06 -3.39
C ASP A 37 9.20 6.78 -1.88
N PHE A 38 8.98 5.53 -1.45
CA PHE A 38 9.07 5.16 -0.03
C PHE A 38 10.51 5.24 0.50
N PHE A 39 11.45 4.53 -0.15
CA PHE A 39 12.81 4.41 0.37
C PHE A 39 13.59 5.72 0.21
N GLU A 40 13.45 6.43 -0.91
CA GLU A 40 14.11 7.73 -1.10
C GLU A 40 13.47 8.81 -0.23
N GLY A 41 12.13 8.82 -0.14
CA GLY A 41 11.40 9.75 0.70
C GLY A 41 11.71 9.60 2.19
N TYR A 42 11.86 8.36 2.68
CA TYR A 42 12.31 8.09 4.04
C TYR A 42 13.70 8.70 4.32
N GLN A 43 14.67 8.46 3.43
CA GLN A 43 16.02 8.99 3.60
C GLN A 43 16.04 10.53 3.54
N ALA A 44 15.27 11.11 2.63
CA ALA A 44 15.10 12.56 2.53
C ALA A 44 14.48 13.15 3.81
N ALA A 45 13.48 12.50 4.40
CA ALA A 45 12.86 12.92 5.65
C ALA A 45 13.84 12.89 6.83
N VAL A 46 14.63 11.82 6.94
CA VAL A 46 15.70 11.71 7.96
C VAL A 46 16.75 12.80 7.77
N GLN A 47 17.16 13.07 6.53
CA GLN A 47 18.15 14.10 6.22
C GLN A 47 17.61 15.50 6.56
N ALA A 48 16.39 15.83 6.16
CA ALA A 48 15.75 17.11 6.45
C ALA A 48 15.62 17.38 7.96
N LEU A 49 15.30 16.36 8.75
CA LEU A 49 15.27 16.47 10.22
C LEU A 49 16.66 16.72 10.79
N THR A 50 17.68 16.06 10.23
CA THR A 50 19.08 16.22 10.65
C THR A 50 19.60 17.63 10.33
N ASP A 51 19.34 18.13 9.13
CA ASP A 51 19.75 19.46 8.67
C ASP A 51 19.04 20.58 9.42
N ALA A 52 17.79 20.34 9.85
CA ALA A 52 17.03 21.25 10.70
C ALA A 52 17.47 21.22 12.18
N GLY A 53 18.50 20.46 12.55
CA GLY A 53 18.97 20.30 13.93
C GLY A 53 18.01 19.49 14.83
N LYS A 54 16.99 18.86 14.27
CA LYS A 54 15.97 18.07 14.99
C LYS A 54 16.44 16.62 15.20
N HIS A 55 17.61 16.44 15.81
CA HIS A 55 18.25 15.12 15.95
C HIS A 55 17.37 14.10 16.68
N ALA A 56 16.65 14.49 17.73
CA ALA A 56 15.76 13.59 18.46
C ALA A 56 14.62 13.04 17.58
N ALA A 57 14.06 13.86 16.69
CA ALA A 57 13.04 13.44 15.74
C ALA A 57 13.64 12.53 14.65
N ALA A 58 14.84 12.83 14.16
CA ALA A 58 15.54 11.98 13.21
C ALA A 58 15.84 10.59 13.80
N GLU A 59 16.30 10.51 15.05
CA GLU A 59 16.53 9.23 15.74
C GLU A 59 15.25 8.45 16.00
N THR A 60 14.16 9.14 16.34
CA THR A 60 12.84 8.50 16.47
C THR A 60 12.39 7.91 15.14
N LEU A 61 12.59 8.63 14.04
CA LEU A 61 12.28 8.14 12.70
C LEU A 61 13.16 6.95 12.29
N ARG A 62 14.44 6.95 12.66
CA ARG A 62 15.36 5.80 12.51
C ARG A 62 14.92 4.59 13.32
N ALA A 63 14.51 4.79 14.57
CA ALA A 63 14.01 3.72 15.42
C ALA A 63 12.74 3.05 14.85
N ASN A 64 11.89 3.84 14.18
CA ASN A 64 10.65 3.35 13.56
C ASN A 64 10.85 2.74 12.15
N GLU A 65 12.05 2.79 11.59
CA GLU A 65 12.34 2.31 10.22
C GLU A 65 11.82 0.90 9.95
N PRO A 66 12.04 -0.12 10.82
CA PRO A 66 11.57 -1.47 10.53
C PRO A 66 10.05 -1.56 10.45
N ALA A 67 9.34 -0.84 11.32
CA ALA A 67 7.87 -0.83 11.32
C ALA A 67 7.31 -0.15 10.06
N LEU A 68 7.92 0.95 9.64
CA LEU A 68 7.56 1.65 8.40
C LEU A 68 7.79 0.77 7.17
N GLN A 69 8.94 0.08 7.11
CA GLN A 69 9.26 -0.85 6.02
C GLN A 69 8.29 -2.05 5.97
N LEU A 70 7.87 -2.58 7.13
CA LEU A 70 6.87 -3.65 7.18
C LEU A 70 5.50 -3.18 6.68
N ALA A 71 5.04 -1.99 7.12
CA ALA A 71 3.80 -1.40 6.65
C ALA A 71 3.83 -1.11 5.14
N PHE A 72 4.97 -0.67 4.61
CA PHE A 72 5.18 -0.55 3.17
C PHE A 72 5.01 -1.89 2.45
N ILE A 73 5.65 -2.98 2.93
CA ILE A 73 5.50 -4.30 2.30
C ILE A 73 4.05 -4.77 2.29
N GLU A 74 3.26 -4.48 3.32
CA GLU A 74 1.85 -4.83 3.36
C GLU A 74 1.05 -4.11 2.27
N ARG A 75 1.24 -2.78 2.12
CA ARG A 75 0.58 -2.01 1.05
C ARG A 75 1.06 -2.44 -0.34
N PHE A 76 2.36 -2.68 -0.49
CA PHE A 76 2.96 -3.21 -1.71
C PHE A 76 2.35 -4.57 -2.10
N GLU A 77 2.17 -5.48 -1.15
CA GLU A 77 1.56 -6.79 -1.39
C GLU A 77 0.10 -6.64 -1.85
N VAL A 78 -0.69 -5.77 -1.21
CA VAL A 78 -2.08 -5.50 -1.59
C VAL A 78 -2.16 -4.92 -3.01
N LYS A 79 -1.33 -3.92 -3.32
CA LYS A 79 -1.28 -3.34 -4.67
C LYS A 79 -0.87 -4.38 -5.71
N THR A 80 0.20 -5.12 -5.46
CA THR A 80 0.71 -6.13 -6.40
C THR A 80 -0.36 -7.20 -6.66
N ARG A 81 -1.10 -7.62 -5.62
CA ARG A 81 -2.22 -8.55 -5.76
C ARG A 81 -3.32 -8.00 -6.67
N ALA A 82 -3.65 -6.72 -6.55
CA ALA A 82 -4.63 -6.07 -7.42
C ALA A 82 -4.13 -5.97 -8.87
N ASP A 83 -2.87 -5.59 -9.06
CA ASP A 83 -2.26 -5.45 -10.40
C ASP A 83 -2.23 -6.80 -11.15
N ILE A 84 -1.97 -7.90 -10.44
CA ILE A 84 -1.90 -9.23 -11.05
C ILE A 84 -3.25 -9.95 -11.15
N ALA A 85 -4.32 -9.42 -10.54
CA ALA A 85 -5.61 -10.11 -10.43
C ALA A 85 -6.24 -10.46 -11.79
N ASN A 86 -5.98 -9.64 -12.82
CA ASN A 86 -6.54 -9.80 -14.16
C ASN A 86 -5.60 -10.55 -15.12
N ILE A 87 -4.45 -11.04 -14.65
CA ILE A 87 -3.52 -11.83 -15.45
C ILE A 87 -3.94 -13.30 -15.38
N SER A 88 -4.51 -13.82 -16.48
CA SER A 88 -4.96 -15.21 -16.58
C SER A 88 -3.83 -16.20 -16.79
N ASP A 89 -2.76 -15.80 -17.48
CA ASP A 89 -1.59 -16.64 -17.73
C ASP A 89 -0.72 -16.76 -16.48
N LEU A 90 -0.46 -17.99 -16.04
CA LEU A 90 0.24 -18.27 -14.79
C LEU A 90 1.70 -17.82 -14.83
N ASP A 91 2.36 -17.99 -15.96
CA ASP A 91 3.78 -17.66 -16.14
C ASP A 91 3.96 -16.14 -16.18
N ALA A 92 3.10 -15.43 -16.93
CA ALA A 92 3.06 -13.97 -16.95
C ALA A 92 2.75 -13.38 -15.57
N ARG A 93 1.82 -13.99 -14.83
CA ARG A 93 1.51 -13.58 -13.46
C ARG A 93 2.72 -13.73 -12.54
N THR A 94 3.40 -14.87 -12.62
CA THR A 94 4.60 -15.16 -11.83
C THR A 94 5.74 -14.20 -12.17
N ALA A 95 5.94 -13.92 -13.46
CA ALA A 95 6.92 -12.94 -13.92
C ALA A 95 6.62 -11.54 -13.38
N ALA A 96 5.37 -11.09 -13.46
CA ALA A 96 4.95 -9.79 -12.91
C ALA A 96 5.23 -9.67 -11.40
N VAL A 97 5.00 -10.74 -10.63
CA VAL A 97 5.34 -10.77 -9.19
C VAL A 97 6.86 -10.71 -8.98
N ILE A 98 7.65 -11.44 -9.77
CA ILE A 98 9.12 -11.42 -9.67
C ILE A 98 9.66 -10.03 -9.98
N ASP A 99 9.15 -9.38 -11.02
CA ASP A 99 9.55 -8.04 -11.42
C ASP A 99 9.20 -7.02 -10.34
N ALA A 100 7.97 -7.04 -9.82
CA ALA A 100 7.54 -6.18 -8.72
C ALA A 100 8.38 -6.39 -7.45
N VAL A 101 8.68 -7.64 -7.08
CA VAL A 101 9.53 -7.91 -5.91
C VAL A 101 10.97 -7.46 -6.14
N SER A 102 11.44 -7.49 -7.38
CA SER A 102 12.80 -7.07 -7.74
C SER A 102 12.99 -5.55 -7.56
N THR A 103 11.95 -4.75 -7.77
CA THR A 103 12.02 -3.29 -7.54
C THR A 103 12.28 -2.98 -6.06
N VAL A 104 11.61 -3.68 -5.13
CA VAL A 104 11.85 -3.57 -3.68
C VAL A 104 13.23 -4.10 -3.28
N ARG A 105 13.68 -5.20 -3.90
CA ARG A 105 14.98 -5.83 -3.60
C ARG A 105 16.18 -4.93 -3.91
N ARG A 106 16.04 -3.91 -4.77
CA ARG A 106 17.08 -2.88 -4.98
C ARG A 106 17.49 -2.22 -3.65
N TYR A 107 16.57 -2.13 -2.70
CA TYR A 107 16.78 -1.54 -1.38
C TYR A 107 17.18 -2.54 -0.29
N ASN A 108 17.56 -3.78 -0.65
CA ASN A 108 17.94 -4.82 0.33
C ASN A 108 18.96 -4.34 1.37
N ARG A 109 19.94 -3.53 0.97
CA ARG A 109 20.96 -2.98 1.87
C ARG A 109 20.39 -2.11 3.00
N HIS A 110 19.21 -1.54 2.82
CA HIS A 110 18.50 -0.70 3.80
C HIS A 110 17.49 -1.49 4.64
N MET A 111 17.23 -2.75 4.30
CA MET A 111 16.24 -3.58 4.98
C MET A 111 16.89 -4.49 6.01
N SER A 112 16.26 -4.60 7.18
CA SER A 112 16.60 -5.62 8.19
C SER A 112 16.28 -7.03 7.69
N VAL A 113 16.83 -8.06 8.36
CA VAL A 113 16.54 -9.47 8.03
C VAL A 113 15.05 -9.78 8.15
N ALA A 114 14.36 -9.23 9.15
CA ALA A 114 12.93 -9.44 9.35
C ALA A 114 12.10 -8.85 8.18
N VAL A 115 12.46 -7.66 7.71
CA VAL A 115 11.80 -7.01 6.56
C VAL A 115 12.03 -7.81 5.28
N ARG A 116 13.27 -8.28 5.03
CA ARG A 116 13.57 -9.15 3.88
C ARG A 116 12.80 -10.47 3.94
N ALA A 117 12.65 -11.06 5.13
CA ALA A 117 11.85 -12.26 5.33
C ALA A 117 10.35 -12.00 5.04
N ARG A 118 9.81 -10.86 5.49
CA ARG A 118 8.43 -10.46 5.18
C ARG A 118 8.21 -10.24 3.68
N LEU A 119 9.18 -9.67 2.96
CA LEU A 119 9.14 -9.53 1.50
C LEU A 119 9.19 -10.88 0.79
N ALA A 120 10.01 -11.82 1.27
CA ALA A 120 10.04 -13.19 0.73
C ALA A 120 8.70 -13.91 0.96
N GLN A 121 8.08 -13.72 2.13
CA GLN A 121 6.74 -14.24 2.40
C GLN A 121 5.68 -13.58 1.51
N ALA A 122 5.75 -12.26 1.30
CA ALA A 122 4.84 -11.56 0.38
C ALA A 122 4.94 -12.13 -1.04
N LYS A 123 6.16 -12.36 -1.55
CA LYS A 123 6.37 -13.04 -2.84
C LYS A 123 5.67 -14.40 -2.88
N LYS A 124 5.87 -15.22 -1.85
CA LYS A 124 5.26 -16.55 -1.75
C LYS A 124 3.73 -16.48 -1.80
N ASN A 125 3.14 -15.58 -0.99
CA ASN A 125 1.69 -15.34 -0.96
C ASN A 125 1.14 -14.89 -2.32
N LEU A 126 1.88 -14.04 -3.04
CA LEU A 126 1.47 -13.50 -4.34
C LEU A 126 1.51 -14.54 -5.46
N ILE A 127 2.46 -15.47 -5.42
CA ILE A 127 2.55 -16.58 -6.37
C ILE A 127 1.48 -17.65 -6.06
N GLY A 128 1.08 -17.77 -4.79
CA GLY A 128 0.11 -18.77 -4.32
C GLY A 128 0.76 -20.10 -3.91
N GLU A 129 2.01 -20.05 -3.45
CA GLU A 129 2.78 -21.19 -2.90
C GLU A 129 2.57 -21.38 -1.39
#